data_AF-U6CZL0-F1
#
_entry.id   AF-U6CZL0-F1
#
_cell.length_a   1.000
_cell.length_b   1.000
_cell.length_c   1.000
_cell.angle_alpha   90.00
_cell.angle_beta   90.00
_cell.angle_gamma   90.00
#
_symmetry.space_group_name_H-M   'P 1'
#
loop_
_entity.id
_entity.type
_entity.pdbx_description
1 polymer ?
#
loop_
_entity_poly.entity_id
_entity_poly.type
_entity_poly.pdbx_seq_one_letter_code
_entity_poly.pdbx_strand_id
1 'polypeptide(L)'
;QVTKEDFATFDYILCMDESNLRDLNRKSNQIKNCKAKIELLGSYDPQNQLIIEDPYYGNESDFETVYQQCVRCCKAFLEKAR
;
A
#
# COMPACT_ATOMS: atom_id res chain seq x y z
N GLN A 1 -6.88 -10.10 8.01
CA GLN A 1 -5.73 -10.84 7.44
C GLN A 1 -5.96 -10.97 5.95
N VAL A 2 -4.95 -10.76 5.12
CA VAL A 2 -5.06 -10.91 3.66
C VAL A 2 -5.24 -12.38 3.29
N THR A 3 -6.23 -12.69 2.46
CA THR A 3 -6.57 -14.05 2.00
C THR A 3 -6.08 -14.30 0.57
N LYS A 4 -6.24 -15.53 0.07
CA LYS A 4 -5.86 -15.86 -1.31
C LYS A 4 -6.83 -15.25 -2.32
N GLU A 5 -8.11 -15.12 -1.95
CA GLU A 5 -9.13 -14.52 -2.81
C GLU A 5 -8.81 -13.06 -3.12
N ASP A 6 -8.27 -12.31 -2.16
CA ASP A 6 -7.91 -10.89 -2.34
C ASP A 6 -6.99 -10.68 -3.56
N PHE A 7 -6.02 -11.56 -3.77
CA PHE A 7 -5.09 -11.47 -4.91
C PHE A 7 -5.75 -11.78 -6.26
N ALA A 8 -6.90 -12.45 -6.28
CA ALA A 8 -7.64 -12.77 -7.49
C ALA A 8 -8.77 -11.78 -7.78
N THR A 9 -9.32 -11.11 -6.76
CA THR A 9 -10.47 -10.20 -6.87
C THR A 9 -10.07 -8.76 -7.13
N PHE A 10 -9.03 -8.26 -6.44
CA PHE A 10 -8.62 -6.86 -6.54
C PHE A 10 -7.67 -6.63 -7.73
N ASP A 11 -7.76 -5.44 -8.31
CA ASP A 11 -6.82 -4.98 -9.34
C ASP A 11 -5.51 -4.44 -8.73
N TYR A 12 -5.61 -3.82 -7.55
CA TYR A 12 -4.48 -3.24 -6.83
C TYR A 12 -4.54 -3.61 -5.35
N ILE A 13 -3.40 -4.02 -4.80
CA ILE A 13 -3.16 -4.16 -3.37
C ILE A 13 -2.03 -3.19 -3.02
N LEU A 14 -2.38 -2.08 -2.37
CA LEU A 14 -1.44 -1.03 -1.99
C LEU A 14 -1.05 -1.22 -0.52
N CYS A 15 0.26 -1.31 -0.26
CA CYS A 15 0.83 -1.54 1.08
C CYS A 15 1.69 -0.36 1.55
N MET A 16 1.97 -0.31 2.85
CA MET A 16 2.52 0.89 3.49
C MET A 16 4.06 0.93 3.50
N ASP A 17 4.71 -0.23 3.61
CA ASP A 17 6.15 -0.35 3.72
C ASP A 17 6.73 -1.55 2.93
N GLU A 18 8.06 -1.65 2.89
CA GLU A 18 8.75 -2.72 2.17
C GLU A 18 8.53 -4.11 2.79
N SER A 19 8.32 -4.18 4.10
CA SER A 19 8.09 -5.44 4.81
C SER A 19 6.77 -6.06 4.38
N ASN A 20 5.71 -5.26 4.35
CA ASN A 20 4.39 -5.61 3.83
C ASN A 20 4.48 -6.01 2.36
N LEU A 21 5.18 -5.23 1.54
CA LEU A 21 5.38 -5.53 0.12
C LEU A 21 6.04 -6.91 -0.07
N ARG A 22 7.10 -7.19 0.69
CA ARG A 22 7.81 -8.48 0.64
C ARG A 22 6.91 -9.63 1.05
N ASP A 23 6.12 -9.45 2.11
CA ASP A 23 5.21 -10.47 2.60
C ASP A 23 4.06 -10.76 1.65
N LEU A 24 3.48 -9.72 1.05
CA LEU A 24 2.43 -9.85 0.05
C LEU A 24 2.95 -10.51 -1.23
N ASN A 25 4.15 -10.15 -1.69
CA ASN A 25 4.79 -10.80 -2.84
C ASN A 25 5.11 -12.28 -2.58
N ARG A 26 5.56 -12.61 -1.36
CA ARG A 26 5.77 -14.01 -0.97
C ARG A 26 4.47 -14.81 -1.00
N LYS A 27 3.35 -14.20 -0.59
CA LYS A 27 2.02 -14.83 -0.63
C LYS A 27 1.49 -14.94 -2.06
N SER A 28 1.66 -13.91 -2.89
CA SER A 28 1.17 -13.89 -4.27
C SER A 28 1.85 -14.95 -5.14
N ASN A 29 3.13 -15.21 -4.92
CA ASN A 29 3.88 -16.28 -5.61
C ASN A 29 3.29 -17.68 -5.40
N GLN A 30 2.47 -17.87 -4.36
CA GLN A 30 1.79 -19.14 -4.08
C GLN A 30 0.41 -19.25 -4.77
N ILE A 31 -0.02 -18.21 -5.50
CA ILE A 31 -1.35 -18.07 -6.08
C ILE A 31 -1.23 -18.09 -7.60
N LYS A 32 -1.85 -19.09 -8.24
CA LYS A 32 -1.75 -19.28 -9.71
C LYS A 32 -2.43 -18.17 -10.51
N ASN A 33 -3.52 -17.60 -9.98
CA ASN A 33 -4.34 -16.58 -10.67
C ASN A 33 -4.25 -15.24 -9.94
N CYS A 34 -3.03 -14.75 -9.71
CA CYS A 34 -2.83 -13.43 -9.12
C CYS A 34 -3.16 -12.36 -10.16
N LYS A 35 -4.27 -11.65 -9.97
CA LYS A 35 -4.69 -10.50 -10.77
C LYS A 35 -4.14 -9.20 -10.19
N ALA A 36 -4.09 -9.11 -8.86
CA ALA A 36 -3.73 -7.89 -8.15
C ALA A 36 -2.30 -7.44 -8.42
N LYS A 37 -2.15 -6.15 -8.74
CA LYS A 37 -0.87 -5.46 -8.75
C LYS A 37 -0.51 -5.03 -7.33
N ILE A 38 0.63 -5.48 -6.83
CA ILE A 38 1.07 -5.20 -5.46
C ILE A 38 2.14 -4.10 -5.49
N GLU A 39 1.84 -2.95 -4.90
CA GLU A 39 2.73 -1.78 -4.91
C GLU A 39 2.71 -1.05 -3.57
N LEU A 40 3.68 -0.15 -3.35
CA LEU A 40 3.68 0.75 -2.20
C LEU A 40 2.70 1.90 -2.46
N LEU A 41 1.87 2.24 -1.48
CA LEU A 41 1.01 3.42 -1.56
C LEU A 41 1.85 4.70 -1.72
N GLY A 42 2.97 4.80 -1.00
CA GLY A 42 3.90 5.94 -1.10
C GLY A 42 4.59 6.09 -2.46
N SER A 43 4.54 5.08 -3.35
CA SER A 43 5.00 5.24 -4.74
C SER A 43 4.17 6.23 -5.56
N TYR A 44 2.97 6.56 -5.06
CA TYR A 44 2.09 7.56 -5.63
C TYR A 44 2.21 8.93 -4.93
N ASP A 45 3.08 9.09 -3.94
CA ASP A 45 3.25 10.39 -3.28
C ASP A 45 3.97 11.37 -4.21
N PRO A 46 3.37 12.53 -4.57
CA PRO A 46 4.07 13.59 -5.29
C PRO A 46 5.30 14.13 -4.54
N GLN A 47 5.39 13.91 -3.22
CA GLN A 47 6.55 14.30 -2.41
C GLN A 47 7.65 13.23 -2.35
N ASN A 48 7.49 12.11 -3.07
CA ASN A 48 8.42 10.98 -3.10
C ASN A 48 8.68 10.32 -1.73
N GLN A 49 7.74 10.43 -0.78
CA GLN A 49 7.81 9.67 0.46
C GLN A 49 7.26 8.26 0.21
N LEU A 50 8.17 7.31 -0.05
CA LEU A 50 7.82 5.94 -0.44
C LEU A 50 7.23 5.10 0.69
N ILE A 51 7.71 5.31 1.91
CA ILE A 51 7.33 4.53 3.09
C ILE A 51 6.37 5.36 3.93
N ILE A 52 5.27 4.73 4.32
CA ILE A 52 4.34 5.25 5.31
C ILE A 52 4.70 4.54 6.62
N GLU A 53 5.32 5.28 7.53
CA GLU A 53 5.78 4.76 8.81
C GLU A 53 4.61 4.30 9.69
N ASP A 54 4.83 3.24 10.47
CA ASP A 54 3.82 2.73 11.40
C ASP A 54 3.75 3.64 12.65
N PRO A 55 2.62 4.34 12.88
CA PRO A 55 2.49 5.27 14.00
C PRO A 55 2.21 4.57 15.34
N TYR A 56 2.16 3.22 15.40
CA TYR A 56 1.73 2.47 16.58
C TYR A 56 2.52 2.79 17.87
N TYR A 57 3.81 3.07 17.75
CA TYR A 57 4.68 3.48 18.87
C TYR A 57 4.94 4.99 18.93
N GLY A 58 4.24 5.76 18.08
CA GLY A 58 4.37 7.21 17.97
C GLY A 58 3.38 7.97 18.84
N ASN A 59 3.21 9.24 18.49
CA ASN A 59 2.29 10.19 19.10
C ASN A 59 1.24 10.67 18.08
N GLU A 60 0.31 11.51 18.50
CA GLU A 60 -0.78 12.00 17.64
C GLU A 60 -0.29 12.70 16.35
N SER A 61 0.86 13.38 16.39
CA SER A 61 1.46 13.99 15.20
C SER A 61 1.93 12.98 14.16
N ASP A 62 2.29 11.77 14.59
CA ASP A 62 2.74 10.71 13.69
C ASP A 62 1.54 10.14 12.92
N PHE A 63 0.38 10.01 13.60
CA PHE A 63 -0.88 9.67 12.93
C PHE A 63 -1.32 10.76 11.93
N GLU A 64 -1.18 12.04 12.29
CA GLU A 64 -1.49 13.14 11.36
C GLU A 64 -0.56 13.10 10.13
N THR A 65 0.73 12.80 10.33
CA THR A 65 1.69 12.66 9.22
C THR A 65 1.28 11.54 8.27
N VAL A 66 0.92 10.36 8.81
CA VAL A 66 0.41 9.22 8.03
C VAL A 66 -0.86 9.58 7.28
N TYR A 67 -1.80 10.26 7.93
CA TYR A 67 -3.03 10.72 7.30
C TYR A 67 -2.74 11.64 6.11
N GLN A 68 -1.89 12.65 6.28
CA GLN A 68 -1.52 13.57 5.21
C GLN A 68 -0.86 12.85 4.03
N GLN A 69 0.02 11.89 4.30
CA GLN A 69 0.65 11.08 3.27
C GLN A 69 -0.38 10.22 2.53
N CYS A 70 -1.28 9.54 3.24
CA CYS A 70 -2.37 8.76 2.64
C CYS A 70 -3.27 9.62 1.73
N VAL A 71 -3.63 10.84 2.16
CA VAL A 71 -4.46 11.76 1.37
C VAL A 71 -3.78 12.11 0.05
N ARG A 72 -2.47 12.42 0.06
CA ARG A 72 -1.72 12.75 -1.17
C ARG A 72 -1.64 11.55 -2.10
N CYS A 73 -1.21 10.39 -1.59
CA CYS A 73 -1.04 9.17 -2.36
C CYS A 73 -2.36 8.70 -2.98
N CYS A 74 -3.46 8.68 -2.21
CA CYS A 74 -4.76 8.25 -2.71
C CYS A 74 -5.30 9.16 -3.81
N LYS A 75 -5.11 10.49 -3.70
CA LYS A 75 -5.49 11.45 -4.74
C LYS A 75 -4.71 11.21 -6.03
N ALA A 76 -3.39 11.11 -5.93
CA ALA A 76 -2.52 10.87 -7.08
C ALA A 76 -2.77 9.49 -7.73
N PHE A 77 -3.03 8.46 -6.92
CA PHE A 77 -3.42 7.13 -7.40
C PHE A 77 -4.73 7.19 -8.18
N LEU A 78 -5.77 7.83 -7.63
CA LEU A 78 -7.08 7.91 -8.26
C LEU A 78 -7.03 8.66 -9.61
N GLU A 79 -6.20 9.69 -9.73
CA GLU A 79 -5.98 10.40 -10.99
C GLU A 79 -5.27 9.54 -12.04
N LYS A 80 -4.34 8.68 -11.63
CA LYS A 80 -3.55 7.81 -12.52
C LYS A 80 -4.25 6.49 -12.87
N ALA A 81 -5.11 5.99 -11.98
CA ALA A 81 -5.87 4.76 -12.17
C ALA A 81 -7.17 4.96 -12.97
N ARG A 82 -7.57 6.22 -13.20
CA ARG A 82 -8.67 6.62 -14.07
C ARG A 82 -8.30 6.51 -15.55
#